data_AF-A0A9W8MD70-F1
#
_entry.id   AF-A0A9W8MD70-F1
#
_cell.length_a   1.000
_cell.length_b   1.000
_cell.length_c   1.000
_cell.angle_alpha   90.00
_cell.angle_beta   90.00
_cell.angle_gamma   90.00
#
_symmetry.space_group_name_H-M   'P 1'
#
loop_
_entity.id
_entity.type
_entity.pdbx_description
1 polymer ?
#
loop_
_entity_poly.entity_id
_entity_poly.type
_entity_poly.pdbx_seq_one_letter_code
_entity_poly.pdbx_strand_id
1 'polypeptide(L)'
;MFPARLTDYGAFSDASSSVGIAIIIGGQWRAWRLLPGWQSCNGEKDIQWAEAVGFELLTLTLTRGSAAGTNFRVFEDNWGVVEGWQNFRSRNTAVNNVFKHILDHLKSYGSIKCVYPSYIRSGDNPADAPSRAQYPN
;
A
#
# COMPACT_ATOMS: atom_id res chain seq x y z
N MET A 1 17.35 5.80 -22.31
CA MET A 1 16.05 5.74 -21.60
C MET A 1 16.04 6.90 -20.63
N PHE A 2 15.19 7.91 -20.84
CA PHE A 2 15.04 8.98 -19.84
C PHE A 2 14.45 8.38 -18.56
N PRO A 3 14.89 8.80 -17.36
CA PRO A 3 14.27 8.33 -16.13
C PRO A 3 12.78 8.70 -16.19
N ALA A 4 11.92 7.71 -16.00
CA ALA A 4 10.49 7.93 -16.00
C ALA A 4 10.17 8.95 -14.91
N ARG A 5 9.47 10.05 -15.25
CA ARG A 5 9.14 11.09 -14.26
C ARG A 5 8.31 10.44 -13.14
N LEU A 6 8.86 10.46 -11.94
CA LEU A 6 8.19 9.97 -10.74
C LEU A 6 7.34 11.10 -10.16
N THR A 7 6.04 10.85 -9.98
CA THR A 7 5.11 11.80 -9.38
C THR A 7 4.97 11.48 -7.90
N ASP A 8 5.25 12.46 -7.06
CA ASP A 8 5.10 12.35 -5.61
C ASP A 8 3.82 13.08 -5.19
N TYR A 9 2.84 12.31 -4.74
CA TYR A 9 1.57 12.82 -4.23
C TYR A 9 1.56 12.94 -2.70
N GLY A 10 2.66 12.64 -2.02
CA GLY A 10 2.64 12.40 -0.57
C GLY A 10 1.70 11.24 -0.25
N ALA A 11 1.95 10.08 -0.87
CA ALA A 11 1.10 8.91 -0.84
C ALA A 11 1.65 7.86 0.13
N PHE A 12 0.95 7.59 1.23
CA PHE A 12 1.37 6.73 2.33
C PHE A 12 0.31 5.68 2.63
N SER A 13 0.72 4.49 3.04
CA SER A 13 -0.17 3.51 3.66
C SER A 13 0.43 2.95 4.95
N ASP A 14 -0.44 2.42 5.82
CA ASP A 14 -0.06 1.82 7.09
C ASP A 14 -1.16 0.86 7.58
N ALA A 15 -0.79 -0.16 8.35
CA ALA A 15 -1.72 -1.04 9.04
C ALA A 15 -1.43 -1.21 10.53
N SER A 16 -2.50 -1.22 11.31
CA SER A 16 -2.49 -1.56 12.73
C SER A 16 -3.16 -2.91 12.96
N SER A 17 -2.41 -3.87 13.50
CA SER A 17 -2.88 -5.25 13.72
C SER A 17 -4.14 -5.36 14.59
N SER A 18 -4.37 -4.40 15.49
CA SER A 18 -5.49 -4.38 16.42
C SER A 18 -6.65 -3.49 15.97
N VAL A 19 -6.47 -2.64 14.96
CA VAL A 19 -7.46 -1.63 14.56
C VAL A 19 -7.84 -1.73 13.09
N GLY A 20 -6.91 -1.48 12.18
CA GLY A 20 -7.28 -1.08 10.84
C GLY A 20 -6.15 -0.89 9.87
N ILE A 21 -6.51 -0.36 8.70
CA ILE A 21 -5.62 0.03 7.61
C ILE A 21 -5.95 1.48 7.28
N ALA A 22 -4.96 2.28 6.93
CA ALA A 22 -5.18 3.61 6.42
C ALA A 22 -4.29 3.97 5.24
N ILE A 23 -4.77 4.93 4.46
CA ILE A 23 -4.01 5.58 3.40
C ILE A 23 -4.08 7.09 3.57
N ILE A 24 -3.02 7.78 3.19
CA ILE A 24 -2.94 9.23 3.04
C ILE A 24 -2.46 9.57 1.65
N ILE A 25 -3.07 10.57 1.03
CA ILE A 25 -2.62 11.15 -0.23
C ILE A 25 -2.69 12.68 -0.07
N GLY A 26 -1.52 13.31 0.03
CA GLY A 26 -1.41 14.74 0.31
C GLY A 26 -2.05 15.07 1.67
N GLY A 27 -3.08 15.91 1.66
CA GLY A 27 -3.84 16.30 2.86
C GLY A 27 -5.10 15.47 3.12
N GLN A 28 -5.37 14.44 2.31
CA GLN A 28 -6.58 13.62 2.44
C GLN A 28 -6.24 12.23 2.97
N TRP A 29 -7.14 11.66 3.77
CA TRP A 29 -6.96 10.35 4.36
C TRP A 29 -8.21 9.48 4.21
N ARG A 30 -8.01 8.16 4.28
CA ARG A 30 -9.10 7.19 4.42
C ARG A 30 -8.63 6.03 5.27
N ALA A 31 -9.51 5.53 6.14
CA ALA A 31 -9.21 4.42 7.03
C ALA A 31 -10.32 3.35 6.99
N TRP A 32 -9.94 2.11 7.26
CA TRP A 32 -10.81 0.95 7.33
C TRP A 32 -10.52 0.16 8.59
N ARG A 33 -11.56 -0.39 9.22
CA ARG A 33 -11.43 -1.24 10.39
C ARG A 33 -11.23 -2.69 9.97
N LEU A 34 -10.24 -3.36 10.55
CA LEU A 34 -10.07 -4.81 10.42
C LEU A 34 -11.12 -5.51 11.30
N LEU A 35 -11.84 -6.47 10.71
CA LEU A 35 -12.89 -7.19 11.42
C LEU A 35 -12.31 -8.19 12.44
N PRO A 36 -13.02 -8.48 13.54
CA PRO A 36 -12.61 -9.55 14.45
C PRO A 36 -12.38 -10.87 13.72
N GLY A 37 -11.26 -11.55 14.01
CA GLY A 37 -10.89 -12.79 13.33
C GLY A 37 -10.29 -12.62 11.93
N TRP A 38 -9.93 -11.39 11.51
CA TRP A 38 -9.29 -11.14 10.21
C TRP A 38 -7.99 -11.92 10.00
N GLN A 39 -7.28 -12.24 11.10
CA GLN A 39 -6.12 -13.16 11.12
C GLN A 39 -6.61 -14.59 10.89
N SER A 40 -7.17 -14.83 9.70
CA SER A 40 -7.75 -16.10 9.28
C SER A 40 -6.73 -16.93 8.49
N CYS A 41 -7.03 -18.22 8.30
CA CYS A 41 -6.22 -19.18 7.54
C CYS A 41 -4.86 -19.51 8.20
N ASN A 42 -4.88 -19.98 9.45
CA ASN A 42 -3.68 -20.52 10.14
C ASN A 42 -2.47 -19.58 10.15
N GLY A 43 -2.68 -18.25 10.16
CA GLY A 43 -1.60 -17.26 10.18
C GLY A 43 -1.13 -16.78 8.81
N GLU A 44 -1.75 -17.19 7.70
CA GLU A 44 -1.41 -16.66 6.36
C GLU A 44 -1.76 -15.17 6.22
N LYS A 45 -2.87 -14.72 6.83
CA LYS A 45 -3.19 -13.29 6.93
C LYS A 45 -2.62 -12.74 8.24
N ASP A 46 -1.38 -12.27 8.15
CA ASP A 46 -0.65 -11.62 9.24
C ASP A 46 -0.62 -10.09 9.04
N ILE A 47 0.16 -9.39 9.88
CA ILE A 47 0.32 -7.94 9.74
C ILE A 47 0.91 -7.57 8.37
N GLN A 48 1.85 -8.35 7.81
CA GLN A 48 2.41 -8.06 6.48
C GLN A 48 1.34 -8.15 5.38
N TRP A 49 0.37 -9.05 5.51
CA TRP A 49 -0.79 -9.08 4.62
C TRP A 49 -1.65 -7.80 4.74
N ALA A 50 -1.91 -7.32 5.96
CA ALA A 50 -2.69 -6.09 6.16
C ALA A 50 -1.97 -4.85 5.57
N GLU A 51 -0.65 -4.76 5.74
CA GLU A 51 0.18 -3.73 5.09
C GLU A 51 0.11 -3.82 3.57
N ALA A 52 0.22 -5.03 3.01
CA ALA A 52 0.09 -5.22 1.56
C ALA A 52 -1.29 -4.78 1.03
N VAL A 53 -2.36 -5.00 1.81
CA VAL A 53 -3.70 -4.51 1.47
C VAL A 53 -3.76 -2.97 1.55
N GLY A 54 -3.08 -2.34 2.51
CA GLY A 54 -2.90 -0.88 2.54
C GLY A 54 -2.26 -0.34 1.26
N PHE A 55 -1.17 -0.97 0.84
CA PHE A 55 -0.47 -0.68 -0.41
C PHE A 55 -1.36 -0.88 -1.66
N GLU A 56 -2.20 -1.92 -1.68
CA GLU A 56 -3.21 -2.13 -2.73
C GLU A 56 -4.23 -0.98 -2.77
N LEU A 57 -4.84 -0.64 -1.64
CA LEU A 57 -5.84 0.43 -1.54
C LEU A 57 -5.26 1.78 -1.98
N LEU A 58 -4.01 2.07 -1.61
CA LEU A 58 -3.30 3.27 -2.04
C LEU A 58 -3.13 3.29 -3.56
N THR A 59 -2.65 2.19 -4.14
CA THR A 59 -2.42 2.04 -5.59
C THR A 59 -3.70 2.19 -6.40
N LEU A 60 -4.78 1.52 -5.97
CA LEU A 60 -6.10 1.62 -6.60
C LEU A 60 -6.64 3.06 -6.56
N THR A 61 -6.37 3.78 -5.48
CA THR A 61 -6.82 5.17 -5.32
C THR A 61 -6.04 6.11 -6.24
N LEU A 62 -4.71 5.98 -6.30
CA LEU A 62 -3.84 6.79 -7.16
C LEU A 62 -4.19 6.63 -8.64
N THR A 63 -4.28 5.38 -9.10
CA THR A 63 -4.57 5.06 -10.52
C THR A 63 -5.94 5.58 -10.99
N ARG A 64 -6.94 5.67 -10.11
CA ARG A 64 -8.24 6.28 -10.43
C ARG A 64 -8.16 7.81 -10.58
N GLY A 65 -7.24 8.45 -9.88
CA GLY A 65 -7.07 9.91 -9.86
C GLY A 65 -6.07 10.45 -10.89
N SER A 66 -5.43 9.60 -11.68
CA SER A 66 -4.30 9.98 -12.55
C SER A 66 -4.41 9.45 -13.97
N ALA A 67 -3.72 10.11 -14.91
CA ALA A 67 -3.64 9.66 -16.29
C ALA A 67 -2.83 8.37 -16.44
N ALA A 68 -3.32 7.44 -17.27
CA ALA A 68 -2.65 6.19 -17.60
C ALA A 68 -1.16 6.38 -17.90
N GLY A 69 -0.31 5.51 -17.33
CA GLY A 69 1.15 5.59 -17.48
C GLY A 69 1.86 6.56 -16.53
N THR A 70 1.14 7.24 -15.63
CA THR A 70 1.76 8.00 -14.53
C THR A 70 2.56 7.06 -13.63
N ASN A 71 3.81 7.42 -13.31
CA ASN A 71 4.61 6.72 -12.31
C ASN A 71 4.46 7.39 -10.95
N PHE A 72 4.22 6.60 -9.91
CA PHE A 72 3.92 7.04 -8.56
C PHE A 72 5.04 6.68 -7.60
N ARG A 73 5.43 7.65 -6.77
CA ARG A 73 6.10 7.36 -5.52
C ARG A 73 5.06 7.06 -4.46
N VAL A 74 5.24 5.97 -3.75
CA VAL A 74 4.43 5.62 -2.59
C VAL A 74 5.34 5.27 -1.42
N PHE A 75 4.88 5.51 -0.20
CA PHE A 75 5.64 5.32 1.02
C PHE A 75 5.02 4.24 1.91
N GLU A 76 5.87 3.35 2.40
CA GLU A 76 5.51 2.18 3.20
C GLU A 76 6.53 2.06 4.33
N ASP A 77 6.09 1.80 5.56
CA ASP A 77 7.01 1.58 6.69
C ASP A 77 7.31 0.08 6.92
N ASN A 78 6.69 -0.79 6.14
CA ASN A 78 6.94 -2.22 6.12
C ASN A 78 7.97 -2.60 5.06
N TRP A 79 9.21 -2.89 5.49
CA TRP A 79 10.28 -3.31 4.57
C TRP A 79 9.92 -4.58 3.78
N GLY A 80 9.17 -5.51 4.37
CA GLY A 80 8.75 -6.75 3.70
C GLY A 80 7.82 -6.50 2.51
N VAL A 81 6.95 -5.49 2.60
CA VAL A 81 6.10 -5.05 1.48
C VAL A 81 6.94 -4.34 0.43
N VAL A 82 7.83 -3.42 0.83
CA VAL A 82 8.71 -2.68 -0.09
C VAL A 82 9.59 -3.64 -0.89
N GLU A 83 10.35 -4.49 -0.21
CA GLU A 83 11.25 -5.48 -0.83
C GLU A 83 10.44 -6.52 -1.62
N GLY A 84 9.30 -6.96 -1.07
CA GLY A 84 8.44 -7.95 -1.71
C GLY A 84 7.90 -7.45 -3.04
N TRP A 85 7.42 -6.21 -3.10
CA TRP A 85 6.93 -5.60 -4.33
C TRP A 85 8.04 -5.40 -5.36
N GLN A 86 9.20 -4.88 -4.93
CA GLN A 86 10.36 -4.68 -5.81
C GLN A 86 10.82 -5.99 -6.47
N ASN A 87 10.69 -7.11 -5.77
CA ASN A 87 11.02 -8.44 -6.27
C ASN A 87 9.82 -9.19 -6.89
N PHE A 88 8.64 -8.59 -6.92
CA PHE A 88 7.37 -9.20 -7.32
C PHE A 88 7.06 -10.53 -6.58
N ARG A 89 7.54 -10.69 -5.34
CA ARG A 89 7.34 -11.90 -4.53
C ARG A 89 7.54 -11.66 -3.04
N SER A 90 6.72 -12.31 -2.24
CA SER A 90 6.86 -12.47 -0.79
C SER A 90 6.95 -13.96 -0.44
N ARG A 91 7.46 -14.28 0.76
CA ARG A 91 7.35 -15.64 1.33
C ARG A 91 5.93 -15.96 1.79
N ASN A 92 5.12 -14.93 2.04
CA ASN A 92 3.73 -15.09 2.43
C ASN A 92 2.82 -15.19 1.17
N THR A 93 2.12 -16.30 1.02
CA THR A 93 1.20 -16.56 -0.10
C THR A 93 0.05 -15.56 -0.16
N ALA A 94 -0.48 -15.12 0.98
CA ALA A 94 -1.54 -14.12 1.03
C ALA A 94 -1.05 -12.76 0.52
N VAL A 95 0.17 -12.35 0.87
CA VAL A 95 0.82 -11.14 0.31
C VAL A 95 1.02 -11.27 -1.19
N ASN A 96 1.46 -12.44 -1.67
CA ASN A 96 1.60 -12.67 -3.11
C ASN A 96 0.27 -12.55 -3.87
N ASN A 97 -0.85 -12.95 -3.26
CA ASN A 97 -2.16 -12.80 -3.88
C ASN A 97 -2.57 -11.32 -3.99
N VAL A 98 -2.25 -10.50 -2.98
CA VAL A 98 -2.42 -9.04 -3.06
C VAL A 98 -1.57 -8.45 -4.18
N PHE A 99 -0.29 -8.82 -4.30
CA PHE A 99 0.55 -8.35 -5.40
C PHE A 99 0.00 -8.73 -6.77
N LYS A 100 -0.55 -9.94 -6.94
CA LYS A 100 -1.20 -10.35 -8.20
C LYS A 100 -2.38 -9.44 -8.54
N HIS A 101 -3.25 -9.14 -7.56
CA HIS A 101 -4.38 -8.24 -7.78
C HIS A 101 -3.93 -6.84 -8.22
N ILE A 102 -2.89 -6.30 -7.57
CA ILE A 102 -2.32 -5.01 -7.95
C ILE A 102 -1.78 -5.07 -9.39
N LEU A 103 -1.01 -6.12 -9.74
CA LEU A 103 -0.44 -6.26 -11.09
C LEU A 103 -1.52 -6.40 -12.17
N ASP A 104 -2.59 -7.15 -11.91
CA ASP A 104 -3.73 -7.28 -12.81
C ASP A 104 -4.44 -5.95 -13.01
N HIS A 105 -4.65 -5.19 -11.93
CA HIS A 105 -5.20 -3.84 -12.00
C HIS A 105 -4.28 -2.89 -12.80
N LEU A 106 -2.98 -2.89 -12.52
CA LEU A 106 -2.00 -2.04 -13.20
C LEU A 106 -1.86 -2.38 -14.69
N LYS A 107 -2.06 -3.64 -15.06
CA LYS A 107 -2.15 -4.07 -16.46
C LYS A 107 -3.35 -3.43 -17.15
N SER A 108 -4.52 -3.44 -16.51
CA SER A 108 -5.72 -2.76 -17.01
C SER A 108 -5.59 -1.24 -17.05
N TYR A 109 -4.82 -0.66 -16.12
CA TYR A 109 -4.48 0.77 -16.10
C TYR A 109 -3.52 1.19 -17.24
N GLY A 110 -2.78 0.24 -17.83
CA GLY A 110 -1.87 0.46 -18.96
C GLY A 110 -0.39 0.56 -18.60
N SER A 111 0.00 0.34 -17.33
CA SER A 111 1.41 0.26 -16.95
C SER A 111 1.61 -0.54 -15.66
N ILE A 112 2.27 -1.70 -15.78
CA ILE A 112 2.56 -2.61 -14.65
C ILE A 112 3.72 -2.09 -13.78
N LYS A 113 4.63 -1.29 -14.36
CA LYS A 113 5.85 -0.81 -13.68
C LYS A 113 5.73 0.64 -13.18
N CYS A 114 4.53 1.06 -12.78
CA CYS A 114 4.28 2.46 -12.45
C CYS A 114 4.26 2.78 -10.94
N VAL A 115 4.31 1.78 -10.05
CA VAL A 115 4.30 2.00 -8.60
C VAL A 115 5.68 1.73 -8.02
N TYR A 116 6.29 2.76 -7.44
CA TYR A 116 7.64 2.74 -6.89
C TYR A 116 7.60 2.98 -5.37
N PRO A 117 7.63 1.90 -4.55
CA PRO A 117 7.62 2.03 -3.10
C PRO A 117 8.96 2.57 -2.58
N SER A 118 8.87 3.46 -1.61
CA SER A 118 9.98 4.00 -0.83
C SER A 118 9.75 3.67 0.64
N TYR A 119 10.76 3.09 1.29
CA TYR A 119 10.69 2.87 2.73
C TYR A 119 10.66 4.21 3.48
N ILE A 120 9.81 4.31 4.49
CA ILE A 120 9.79 5.40 5.48
C ILE A 120 9.86 4.79 6.89
N ARG A 121 10.36 5.55 7.87
CA ARG A 121 10.32 5.09 9.27
C ARG A 121 8.89 5.22 9.79
N SER A 122 8.46 4.26 10.61
CA SER A 122 7.10 4.23 11.16
C SER A 122 6.69 5.53 11.88
N GLY A 123 7.60 6.11 12.69
CA GLY A 123 7.34 7.39 13.38
C GLY A 123 7.22 8.61 12.46
N ASP A 124 7.61 8.49 11.19
CA ASP A 124 7.49 9.52 10.17
C ASP A 124 6.32 9.22 9.20
N ASN A 125 5.62 8.08 9.35
CA ASN A 125 4.52 7.68 8.49
C ASN A 125 3.22 8.35 8.94
N PRO A 126 2.67 9.32 8.19
CA PRO A 126 1.46 10.02 8.61
C PRO A 126 0.22 9.11 8.61
N ALA A 127 0.27 7.94 7.96
CA ALA A 127 -0.82 6.97 7.95
C ALA A 127 -0.94 6.14 9.25
N ASP A 128 0.08 6.14 10.14
CA ASP A 128 0.07 5.36 11.39
C ASP A 128 -1.07 5.77 12.35
N ALA A 129 -1.24 7.06 12.60
CA ALA A 129 -2.32 7.53 13.47
C ALA A 129 -3.72 7.16 12.91
N PRO A 130 -4.04 7.43 11.62
CA PRO A 130 -5.29 6.97 11.02
C PRO A 130 -5.51 5.46 11.04
N SER A 131 -4.46 4.63 10.86
CA SER A 131 -4.57 3.16 10.90
C SER A 131 -5.00 2.67 12.28
N ARG A 132 -4.69 3.47 13.32
CA ARG A 132 -5.06 3.30 14.73
C ARG A 132 -6.34 4.06 15.13
N ALA A 133 -7.13 4.53 14.17
CA ALA A 133 -8.35 5.33 14.40
C ALA A 133 -8.13 6.66 15.12
N GLN A 134 -6.95 7.27 14.97
CA GLN A 134 -6.63 8.63 15.40
C GLN A 134 -6.58 9.54 14.17
N TYR A 135 -7.63 10.31 13.93
CA TYR A 135 -7.81 11.01 12.66
C TYR A 135 -7.23 12.43 12.68
N PRO A 136 -6.54 12.86 11.61
CA PRO A 136 -6.18 14.26 11.41
C PRO A 136 -7.43 15.15 11.44
N ASN A 137 -7.32 16.29 12.13
CA ASN A 137 -8.36 17.32 12.20
C ASN A 137 -8.61 17.97 10.84
#